data_AF-X1MS70-F1
#
_entry.id   AF-X1MS70-F1
#
_cell.length_a   1.000
_cell.length_b   1.000
_cell.length_c   1.000
_cell.angle_alpha   90.00
_cell.angle_beta   90.00
_cell.angle_gamma   90.00
#
_symmetry.space_group_name_H-M   'P 1'
#
loop_
_entity.id
_entity.type
_entity.pdbx_description
1 polymer ?
#
loop_
_entity_poly.entity_id
_entity_poly.type
_entity_poly.pdbx_seq_one_letter_code
_entity_poly.pdbx_strand_id
1 'polypeptide(L)' 'MTATRALHARSLSDPEGFWAEQARRIDWETPFDTVLDDSRPPFTRW' A
#
# COMPACT_ATOMS: atom_id res chain seq x y z
N MET A 1 -8.98 22.74 3.91
CA MET A 1 -9.19 21.71 2.87
C MET A 1 -7.84 21.26 2.31
N THR A 2 -7.12 20.37 2.99
CA THR A 2 -5.73 20.04 2.64
C THR A 2 -5.35 18.59 2.90
N ALA A 3 -6.17 17.84 3.65
CA ALA A 3 -5.90 16.46 4.03
C ALA A 3 -5.74 15.54 2.81
N THR A 4 -6.59 15.65 1.79
CA THR A 4 -6.52 14.83 0.57
C THR A 4 -5.22 15.02 -0.22
N ARG A 5 -4.72 16.26 -0.33
CA ARG A 5 -3.47 16.54 -1.08
C ARG A 5 -2.25 15.94 -0.40
N ALA A 6 -2.18 16.02 0.93
CA ALA A 6 -1.08 15.42 1.70
C ALA A 6 -1.13 13.89 1.64
N LEU A 7 -2.33 13.31 1.73
CA LEU A 7 -2.54 11.86 1.63
C LEU A 7 -2.13 11.33 0.25
N HIS A 8 -2.55 12.01 -0.82
CA HIS A 8 -2.15 11.69 -2.19
C HIS A 8 -0.66 11.88 -2.44
N ALA A 9 -0.05 12.93 -1.90
CA ALA A 9 1.40 13.12 -2.02
C ALA A 9 2.16 11.96 -1.36
N ARG A 10 1.72 11.50 -0.17
CA ARG A 10 2.34 10.39 0.54
C ARG A 10 2.17 9.06 -0.19
N SER A 11 1.01 8.79 -0.79
CA SER A 11 0.80 7.56 -1.58
C SER A 11 1.70 7.45 -2.80
N LEU A 12 2.25 8.58 -3.27
CA LEU A 12 3.21 8.61 -4.38
C LEU A 12 4.66 8.59 -3.91
N SER A 13 5.00 9.27 -2.82
CA SER A 13 6.39 9.35 -2.32
C SER A 13 6.83 8.10 -1.56
N ASP A 14 5.90 7.39 -0.93
CA ASP A 14 6.14 6.15 -0.18
C ASP A 14 4.97 5.18 -0.40
N PRO A 15 4.85 4.60 -1.60
CA PRO A 15 3.71 3.75 -1.95
C PRO A 15 3.66 2.49 -1.07
N GLU A 16 4.81 1.84 -0.82
CA GLU A 16 4.86 0.60 -0.03
C GLU A 16 4.45 0.86 1.42
N GLY A 17 5.03 1.86 2.09
CA GLY A 17 4.68 2.20 3.47
C GLY A 17 3.25 2.73 3.60
N PHE A 18 2.80 3.53 2.62
CA PHE A 18 1.43 4.03 2.58
C PHE A 18 0.42 2.88 2.48
N TRP A 19 0.59 1.98 1.51
CA TRP A 19 -0.34 0.88 1.29
C TRP A 19 -0.25 -0.19 2.38
N ALA A 20 0.93 -0.43 2.98
CA ALA A 20 1.06 -1.25 4.18
C ALA A 20 0.21 -0.71 5.32
N GLU A 21 0.26 0.60 5.59
CA GLU A 21 -0.52 1.24 6.64
C GLU A 21 -2.03 1.11 6.36
N GLN A 22 -2.44 1.27 5.10
CA GLN A 22 -3.85 1.12 4.73
C GLN A 22 -4.31 -0.34 4.85
N ALA A 23 -3.51 -1.30 4.39
CA ALA A 23 -3.82 -2.72 4.43
C ALA A 23 -3.93 -3.27 5.86
N ARG A 24 -3.14 -2.74 6.81
CA ARG A 24 -3.24 -3.08 8.24
C ARG A 24 -4.55 -2.66 8.92
N ARG A 25 -5.38 -1.86 8.26
CA ARG A 25 -6.71 -1.46 8.77
C ARG A 25 -7.79 -2.51 8.52
N ILE A 26 -7.49 -3.50 7.69
CA ILE A 26 -8.36 -4.65 7.44
C ILE A 26 -8.11 -5.68 8.54
N ASP A 27 -9.17 -6.31 9.04
CA ASP A 27 -9.07 -7.45 9.94
C ASP A 27 -8.77 -8.71 9.13
N TRP A 28 -7.51 -9.14 9.16
CA TRP A 28 -7.04 -10.29 8.41
C TRP A 28 -7.07 -11.54 9.28
N GLU A 29 -7.59 -12.64 8.73
CA GLU A 29 -7.38 -13.96 9.33
C GLU A 29 -5.89 -14.33 9.33
N THR A 30 -5.18 -14.02 8.24
CA THR A 30 -3.72 -14.12 8.14
C THR A 30 -3.15 -12.83 7.56
N PRO A 31 -2.26 -12.12 8.27
CA PRO A 31 -1.64 -10.90 7.77
C PRO A 31 -0.84 -11.13 6.48
N PHE A 32 -0.73 -10.08 5.66
CA PHE A 32 0.13 -10.09 4.47
C PHE A 32 1.60 -9.91 4.86
N ASP A 33 2.51 -10.52 4.09
CA ASP A 33 3.96 -10.37 4.25
C ASP A 33 4.56 -9.31 3.31
N THR A 34 4.05 -9.23 2.09
CA THR A 34 4.48 -8.29 1.03
C THR A 34 3.29 -7.47 0.56
N VAL A 35 3.46 -6.14 0.45
CA VAL A 35 2.39 -5.23 0.02
C VAL A 35 2.13 -5.34 -1.48
N LEU A 36 3.19 -5.33 -2.28
CA LEU A 36 3.16 -5.49 -3.73
C LEU A 36 4.39 -6.30 -4.12
N ASP A 37 4.18 -7.50 -4.64
CA ASP A 37 5.20 -8.29 -5.32
C ASP A 37 5.18 -7.94 -6.81
N ASP A 38 6.14 -7.11 -7.21
CA ASP A 38 6.37 -6.70 -8.60
C ASP A 38 7.56 -7.43 -9.25
N SER A 39 8.09 -8.47 -8.61
CA SER A 39 9.31 -9.17 -9.03
C SER A 39 9.19 -9.89 -10.38
N ARG A 40 7.96 -10.10 -10.89
CA ARG A 40 7.68 -10.83 -12.14
C ARG A 40 6.66 -10.12 -13.04
N PRO A 41 6.99 -8.98 -13.67
CA PRO A 41 6.08 -8.35 -14.63
C PRO A 41 5.74 -9.27 -15.82
N PRO A 42 4.49 -9.28 -16.32
CA PRO A 42 3.33 -8.47 -15.92
C PRO A 42 2.49 -9.08 -14.78
N PHE A 43 2.97 -10.12 -14.11
CA PHE A 43 2.26 -10.88 -13.07
C PHE A 43 2.51 -10.33 -11.66
N THR A 44 2.19 -9.05 -11.45
CA THR A 44 2.29 -8.41 -10.14
C THR A 44 1.21 -8.93 -9.18
N ARG A 45 1.53 -9.08 -7.90
CA ARG A 45 0.59 -9.53 -6.86
C ARG A 45 0.51 -8.52 -5.72
N TRP A 46 -0.70 -8.28 -5.23
CA TRP A 46 -0.95 -7.57 -3.97
C TRP A 46 -1.24 -8.58 -2.86
#